data_AF-A0A2H0VJW0-F1
#
_entry.id   AF-A0A2H0VJW0-F1
#
_cell.length_a   1.000
_cell.length_b   1.000
_cell.length_c   1.000
_cell.angle_alpha   90.00
_cell.angle_beta   90.00
_cell.angle_gamma   90.00
#
_symmetry.space_group_name_H-M   'P 1'
#
loop_
_entity.id
_entity.type
_entity.pdbx_description
1 polymer ?
#
loop_
_entity_poly.entity_id
_entity_poly.type
_entity_poly.pdbx_seq_one_letter_code
_entity_poly.pdbx_strand_id
1 'polypeptide(L)'
;MLYWCEGAKYPGTNRIEFVCSDENMQVVFIKLMRKAFYGELVENKFRVMLQLHTTHNVNKSVDYWSHILDIPISQFVKPHITVKKGTRYRHVYNGTASVY
;
A
#
# COMPACT_ATOMS: atom_id res chain seq x y z
N MET A 1 3.27 4.05 19.03
CA MET A 1 1.79 4.17 19.09
C MET A 1 1.26 3.60 17.78
N LEU A 2 0.49 2.50 17.82
CA LEU A 2 -0.13 1.91 16.64
C LEU A 2 -1.35 2.76 16.27
N TYR A 3 -1.20 3.71 15.35
CA TYR A 3 -2.34 4.44 14.81
C TYR A 3 -2.94 3.61 13.68
N TRP A 4 -4.13 3.05 13.92
CA TRP A 4 -4.86 2.22 12.97
C TRP A 4 -5.58 3.15 11.98
N CYS A 5 -4.89 3.51 10.90
CA CYS A 5 -5.33 4.45 9.86
C CYS A 5 -6.70 4.09 9.26
N GLU A 6 -7.40 5.13 8.82
CA GLU A 6 -8.69 5.14 8.12
C GLU A 6 -8.77 4.04 7.04
N GLY A 7 -9.77 3.15 7.16
CA GLY A 7 -10.19 2.29 6.06
C GLY A 7 -10.77 3.10 4.90
N ALA A 8 -11.23 2.43 3.86
CA ALA A 8 -11.91 3.11 2.75
C ALA A 8 -13.20 3.83 3.22
N LYS A 9 -13.49 5.00 2.64
CA LYS A 9 -14.71 5.77 2.93
C LYS A 9 -15.96 4.96 2.58
N TYR A 10 -16.78 4.60 3.56
CA TYR A 10 -18.12 4.03 3.33
C TYR A 10 -19.09 5.11 2.81
N PRO A 11 -19.99 4.83 1.84
CA PRO A 11 -20.31 3.55 1.19
C PRO A 11 -19.48 3.25 -0.09
N GLY A 12 -18.30 3.84 -0.25
CA GLY A 12 -17.58 3.86 -1.53
C GLY A 12 -16.93 2.56 -2.00
N THR A 13 -16.81 1.52 -1.15
CA THR A 13 -16.10 0.28 -1.51
C THR A 13 -16.65 -0.96 -0.80
N ASN A 14 -16.83 -2.06 -1.55
CA ASN A 14 -17.21 -3.39 -1.02
C ASN A 14 -16.00 -4.31 -0.79
N ARG A 15 -14.85 -3.75 -0.42
CA ARG A 15 -13.59 -4.49 -0.23
C ARG A 15 -12.89 -4.05 1.04
N ILE A 16 -12.06 -4.94 1.58
CA ILE A 16 -11.14 -4.61 2.67
C ILE A 16 -9.98 -3.86 2.04
N GLU A 17 -9.75 -2.63 2.47
CA GLU A 17 -8.63 -1.82 2.00
C GLU A 17 -7.86 -1.28 3.20
N PHE A 18 -6.54 -1.46 3.18
CA PHE A 18 -5.62 -0.93 4.18
C PHE A 18 -4.67 0.07 3.55
N VAL A 19 -4.71 1.30 4.04
CA VAL A 19 -3.92 2.43 3.51
C VAL A 19 -2.92 2.88 4.57
N CYS A 20 -1.64 2.70 4.27
CA CYS A 20 -0.58 3.08 5.20
C CYS A 20 0.72 3.39 4.45
N SER A 21 1.47 4.37 4.97
CA SER A 21 2.82 4.71 4.51
C SER A 21 3.93 4.03 5.31
N ASP A 22 3.58 3.39 6.42
CA ASP A 22 4.51 2.64 7.25
C ASP A 22 4.64 1.21 6.70
N GLU A 23 5.85 0.85 6.30
CA GLU A 23 6.17 -0.47 5.74
C GLU A 23 5.90 -1.61 6.71
N ASN A 24 6.20 -1.43 8.00
CA ASN A 24 6.01 -2.48 9.00
C ASN A 24 4.53 -2.74 9.20
N MET A 25 3.71 -1.68 9.19
CA MET A 25 2.25 -1.82 9.29
C MET A 25 1.67 -2.56 8.09
N GLN A 26 2.13 -2.27 6.88
CA GLN A 26 1.68 -2.97 5.67
C GLN A 26 2.08 -4.44 5.68
N VAL A 27 3.31 -4.75 6.09
CA VAL A 27 3.79 -6.14 6.25
C VAL A 27 2.96 -6.89 7.29
N VAL A 28 2.66 -6.26 8.43
CA VAL A 28 1.81 -6.86 9.47
C VAL A 28 0.42 -7.14 8.92
N PHE A 29 -0.18 -6.21 8.18
CA PHE A 29 -1.50 -6.39 7.55
C PHE A 29 -1.51 -7.59 6.60
N ILE A 30 -0.57 -7.65 5.65
CA ILE A 30 -0.48 -8.77 4.69
C ILE A 30 -0.25 -10.10 5.41
N LYS A 31 0.70 -10.15 6.36
CA LYS A 31 0.98 -11.37 7.13
C LYS A 31 -0.24 -11.82 7.94
N LEU A 32 -1.00 -10.89 8.51
CA LEU A 32 -2.23 -11.19 9.22
C LEU A 32 -3.28 -11.78 8.28
N MET A 33 -3.50 -11.18 7.10
CA MET A 33 -4.43 -11.70 6.10
C MET A 33 -4.05 -13.12 5.66
N ARG A 34 -2.77 -13.33 5.32
CA ARG A 34 -2.21 -14.65 4.94
C ARG A 34 -2.41 -15.71 6.02
N LYS A 35 -2.25 -15.32 7.29
CA LYS A 35 -2.38 -16.23 8.43
C LYS A 35 -3.85 -16.51 8.79
N ALA A 36 -4.69 -15.48 8.81
CA ALA A 36 -6.09 -15.59 9.20
C ALA A 36 -6.94 -16.36 8.19
N PHE A 37 -6.60 -16.25 6.90
CA PHE A 37 -7.32 -16.90 5.79
C PHE A 37 -6.47 -18.00 5.12
N TYR A 38 -5.55 -18.62 5.87
CA TYR A 38 -4.69 -19.67 5.33
C TYR A 38 -5.52 -20.82 4.72
N GLY A 39 -5.23 -21.19 3.46
CA GLY A 39 -5.96 -22.22 2.71
C GLY A 39 -7.17 -21.73 1.91
N GLU A 40 -7.70 -20.54 2.22
CA GLU A 40 -8.85 -19.94 1.51
C GLU A 40 -8.48 -18.63 0.80
N LEU A 41 -7.36 -18.02 1.18
CA LEU A 41 -6.89 -16.77 0.61
C LEU A 41 -6.44 -16.96 -0.85
N VAL A 42 -7.04 -16.16 -1.73
CA VAL A 42 -6.66 -16.12 -3.14
C VAL A 42 -5.62 -15.00 -3.34
N GLU A 43 -4.32 -15.33 -3.24
CA GLU A 43 -3.19 -14.37 -3.31
C GLU A 43 -3.22 -13.45 -4.55
N ASN A 44 -3.66 -13.97 -5.69
CA ASN A 44 -3.71 -13.20 -6.93
C ASN A 44 -4.79 -12.10 -6.94
N LYS A 45 -5.63 -12.02 -5.89
CA LYS A 45 -6.63 -10.96 -5.73
C LYS A 45 -6.06 -9.71 -5.10
N PHE A 46 -4.93 -9.78 -4.40
CA PHE A 46 -4.32 -8.57 -3.85
C PHE A 46 -4.03 -7.55 -4.96
N ARG A 47 -4.33 -6.30 -4.68
CA ARG A 47 -3.99 -5.16 -5.53
C ARG A 47 -3.31 -4.11 -4.67
N VAL A 48 -2.29 -3.49 -5.25
CA VAL A 48 -1.56 -2.41 -4.59
C VAL A 48 -1.64 -1.14 -5.43
N MET A 49 -2.18 -0.08 -4.85
CA MET A 49 -2.13 1.27 -5.43
C MET A 49 -1.17 2.13 -4.62
N LEU A 50 -0.16 2.70 -5.27
CA LEU A 50 0.74 3.64 -4.63
C LEU A 50 0.26 5.07 -4.81
N GLN A 51 0.22 5.83 -3.72
CA GLN A 51 0.08 7.28 -3.75
C GLN A 51 1.48 7.89 -3.67
N LEU A 52 1.89 8.54 -4.75
CA LEU A 52 3.23 9.09 -4.92
C LEU A 52 3.16 10.60 -5.15
N HIS A 53 4.22 11.31 -4.77
CA HIS A 53 4.47 12.66 -5.25
C HIS A 53 5.30 12.65 -6.54
N THR A 54 5.19 13.71 -7.34
CA THR A 54 5.96 13.90 -8.59
C THR A 54 7.49 13.79 -8.42
N THR A 55 8.00 13.95 -7.21
CA THR A 55 9.43 13.80 -6.88
C THR A 55 9.88 12.34 -6.74
N HIS A 56 8.95 11.37 -6.65
CA HIS A 56 9.29 9.96 -6.50
C HIS A 56 9.58 9.30 -7.83
N ASN A 57 10.51 8.35 -7.82
CA ASN A 57 10.68 7.42 -8.93
C ASN A 57 9.65 6.30 -8.79
N VAL A 58 8.71 6.23 -9.73
CA VAL A 58 7.61 5.27 -9.72
C VAL A 58 8.12 3.83 -9.68
N ASN A 59 9.04 3.48 -10.58
CA ASN A 59 9.56 2.11 -10.69
C ASN A 59 10.25 1.68 -9.40
N LYS A 60 11.12 2.54 -8.84
CA LYS A 60 11.79 2.26 -7.55
C LYS A 60 10.79 2.06 -6.42
N SER A 61 9.69 2.81 -6.42
CA SER A 61 8.66 2.71 -5.37
C SER A 61 7.88 1.40 -5.52
N VAL A 62 7.53 1.03 -6.76
CA VAL A 62 6.86 -0.24 -7.06
C VAL A 62 7.75 -1.43 -6.68
N ASP A 63 9.02 -1.42 -7.07
CA ASP A 63 9.97 -2.49 -6.75
C ASP A 63 10.14 -2.63 -5.23
N TYR A 64 10.25 -1.51 -4.51
CA TYR A 64 10.35 -1.47 -3.06
C TYR A 64 9.17 -2.14 -2.37
N TRP A 65 7.95 -1.72 -2.72
CA TRP A 65 6.74 -2.24 -2.12
C TRP A 65 6.46 -3.69 -2.55
N SER A 66 6.80 -4.05 -3.79
CA SER A 66 6.68 -5.43 -4.27
C SER A 66 7.55 -6.38 -3.46
N HIS A 67 8.81 -5.97 -3.22
CA HIS A 67 9.76 -6.76 -2.42
C HIS A 67 9.30 -6.91 -0.97
N ILE A 68 8.87 -5.83 -0.33
CA ILE A 68 8.51 -5.85 1.11
C ILE A 68 7.21 -6.61 1.36
N LEU A 69 6.22 -6.46 0.48
CA LEU A 69 4.91 -7.11 0.65
C LEU A 69 4.89 -8.54 0.12
N ASP A 70 5.90 -8.95 -0.64
CA ASP A 70 5.92 -10.20 -1.38
C ASP A 70 4.66 -10.32 -2.26
N ILE A 71 4.43 -9.27 -3.06
CA ILE A 71 3.33 -9.17 -4.03
C ILE A 71 3.96 -8.86 -5.39
N PRO A 72 3.65 -9.62 -6.45
CA PRO A 72 4.26 -9.40 -7.75
C PRO A 72 3.85 -8.05 -8.34
N ILE A 73 4.76 -7.42 -9.08
CA ILE A 73 4.54 -6.12 -9.74
C ILE A 73 3.30 -6.15 -10.66
N SER A 74 2.94 -7.30 -11.22
CA SER A 74 1.72 -7.48 -12.03
C SER A 74 0.42 -7.20 -11.27
N GLN A 75 0.45 -7.21 -9.94
CA GLN A 75 -0.68 -6.88 -9.06
C GLN A 75 -0.69 -5.40 -8.61
N PHE A 76 0.27 -4.60 -9.06
CA PHE A 76 0.29 -3.16 -8.82
C PHE A 76 -0.52 -2.45 -9.90
N VAL A 77 -1.46 -1.60 -9.46
CA VAL A 77 -2.24 -0.76 -10.37
C VAL A 77 -1.54 0.57 -10.62
N LYS A 78 -2.00 1.32 -11.61
CA LYS A 78 -1.47 2.65 -11.95
C LYS A 78 -1.37 3.52 -10.68
N PRO A 79 -0.18 4.01 -10.31
CA PRO A 79 -0.02 4.87 -9.14
C PRO A 79 -0.80 6.18 -9.28
N HIS A 80 -1.32 6.67 -8.15
CA HIS A 80 -1.92 7.98 -8.06
C HIS A 80 -0.82 9.02 -7.75
N ILE A 81 -0.53 9.89 -8.73
CA ILE A 81 0.56 10.87 -8.62
C ILE A 81 -0.01 12.24 -8.27
N THR A 82 0.52 12.86 -7.22
CA THR A 82 0.13 14.19 -6.76
C THR A 82 1.31 15.15 -6.81
N VAL A 83 1.03 16.44 -7.06
CA VAL A 83 2.06 17.47 -6.93
C VAL A 83 2.24 17.79 -5.45
N LYS A 84 3.48 17.79 -4.98
CA LYS A 84 3.83 18.15 -3.60
C LYS A 84 3.35 19.58 -3.30
N LYS A 85 2.55 19.77 -2.24
CA LYS A 85 2.18 21.08 -1.70
C LYS A 85 2.88 21.31 -0.36
N GLY A 86 3.65 22.39 -0.23
CA GLY A 86 4.35 22.78 1.00
C GLY A 86 5.80 22.30 1.10
N THR A 87 6.50 22.74 2.15
CA THR A 87 7.93 22.50 2.37
C THR A 87 8.24 21.23 3.17
N ARG A 88 7.25 20.66 3.88
CA ARG A 88 7.44 19.45 4.69
C ARG A 88 7.93 18.30 3.83
N TYR A 89 9.02 17.69 4.26
CA TYR A 89 9.68 16.57 3.60
C TYR A 89 9.93 15.49 4.63
N ARG A 90 9.48 14.26 4.34
CA ARG A 90 9.88 13.07 5.10
C ARG A 90 11.10 12.50 4.39
N HIS A 91 12.23 12.50 5.08
CA HIS A 91 13.42 11.78 4.63
C HIS A 91 13.08 10.29 4.66
N VAL A 92 13.26 9.59 3.54
CA VAL A 92 12.86 8.17 3.35
C VAL A 92 11.34 7.97 3.34
N TYR A 93 10.70 8.43 2.26
CA TYR A 93 9.29 8.19 1.98
C TYR A 93 9.17 7.54 0.61
N ASN A 94 8.72 6.28 0.56
CA ASN A 94 8.51 5.53 -0.69
C ASN A 94 7.03 5.58 -1.13
N GLY A 95 6.29 6.61 -0.70
CA GLY A 95 4.86 6.73 -0.94
C GLY A 95 3.99 6.10 0.14
N THR A 96 2.68 6.22 -0.06
CA THR A 96 1.67 5.50 0.73
C THR A 96 1.15 4.34 -0.12
N ALA A 97 1.08 3.14 0.45
CA ALA A 97 0.46 1.99 -0.20
C ALA A 97 -1.00 1.86 0.24
N SER A 98 -1.89 1.60 -0.72
CA SER A 98 -3.23 1.08 -0.50
C SER A 98 -3.25 -0.37 -0.95
N VAL A 99 -3.52 -1.30 -0.04
CA VAL A 99 -3.60 -2.73 -0.31
C VAL A 99 -5.05 -3.18 -0.15
N TYR A 100 -5.59 -3.90 -1.14
CA TYR A 100 -6.96 -4.42 -1.12
C TYR A 100 -7.13 -5.67 -1.97
#